data_AF-A0A2N1SYC6-F1
#
_entry.id   AF-A0A2N1SYC6-F1
#
_cell.length_a   1.000
_cell.length_b   1.000
_cell.length_c   1.000
_cell.angle_alpha   90.00
_cell.angle_beta   90.00
_cell.angle_gamma   90.00
#
_symmetry.space_group_name_H-M   'P 1'
#
loop_
_entity.id
_entity.type
_entity.pdbx_description
1 polymer ?
#
loop_
_entity_poly.entity_id
_entity_poly.type
_entity_poly.pdbx_seq_one_letter_code
_entity_poly.pdbx_strand_id
1 'polypeptide(L)'
;MIRLKMKNKNVRLARGFTIVELLIVIVIIGILAAIVIVSYIGLSKKATEASLTSDLDGAKRQLELYKTEHETYPTTMDANKCPTDPSLKLTRSDITFEVTSDNVPMTAVAVDPDWVSIGTQKWAKANLDVGIMIAGVTTQTDNSIVEKYCYDNDEANCTTYGALYQWDEAMNYGDSEKARGICPVGSHIPSDDEWKILEIYLGMTQEQADAEGDRGTDQAVQMRTGGTSGLNVLSGGYVAFGGFSNLSWVTSLWSSAGVYSYNYFRQITPGETVYRHQADSSFGFSVRCLKD
;
A
#
# COMPACT_ATOMS: atom_id res chain seq x y z
N MET A 1 -86.21 19.84 41.59
CA MET A 1 -85.17 20.87 41.35
C MET A 1 -83.80 20.19 41.56
N ILE A 2 -83.11 19.78 40.49
CA ILE A 2 -81.81 19.07 40.59
C ILE A 2 -80.76 19.89 39.84
N ARG A 3 -79.71 20.35 40.55
CA ARG A 3 -78.56 21.09 40.01
C ARG A 3 -77.47 20.09 39.59
N LEU A 4 -77.06 20.10 38.32
CA LEU A 4 -75.88 19.38 37.83
C LEU A 4 -74.62 20.27 38.00
N LYS A 5 -73.62 19.77 38.74
CA LYS A 5 -72.27 20.34 38.82
C LYS A 5 -71.44 19.85 37.64
N MET A 6 -70.94 20.75 36.79
CA MET A 6 -69.95 20.42 35.77
C MET A 6 -68.54 20.33 36.37
N LYS A 7 -67.87 19.19 36.15
CA LYS A 7 -66.52 18.90 36.63
C LYS A 7 -65.53 19.26 35.52
N ASN A 8 -64.75 20.32 35.73
CA ASN A 8 -63.80 20.84 34.74
C ASN A 8 -62.59 19.88 34.61
N LYS A 9 -62.40 19.27 33.45
CA LYS A 9 -61.22 18.44 33.14
C LYS A 9 -60.18 19.31 32.45
N ASN A 10 -59.08 19.61 33.14
CA ASN A 10 -57.92 20.30 32.56
C ASN A 10 -57.23 19.36 31.55
N VAL A 11 -57.43 19.61 30.25
CA VAL A 11 -56.71 18.94 29.16
C VAL A 11 -55.32 19.57 29.05
N ARG A 12 -54.26 18.78 29.31
CA ARG A 12 -52.88 19.19 29.03
C ARG A 12 -52.65 19.10 27.52
N LEU A 13 -52.40 20.23 26.85
CA LEU A 13 -51.98 20.25 25.44
C LEU A 13 -50.58 19.64 25.33
N ALA A 14 -50.46 18.50 24.63
CA ALA A 14 -49.17 18.01 24.17
C ALA A 14 -48.65 18.97 23.09
N ARG A 15 -47.49 19.58 23.33
CA ARG A 15 -46.79 20.38 22.32
C ARG A 15 -46.22 19.44 21.26
N GLY A 16 -46.65 19.60 20.00
CA GLY A 16 -46.11 18.86 18.85
C GLY A 16 -44.72 19.35 18.47
N PHE A 17 -43.87 18.43 18.02
CA PHE A 17 -42.53 18.73 17.49
C PHE A 17 -42.65 19.45 16.14
N THR A 18 -41.79 20.43 15.88
CA THR A 18 -41.78 21.09 14.57
C THR A 18 -41.03 20.24 13.55
N ILE A 19 -41.45 20.28 12.28
CA ILE A 19 -40.75 19.59 11.18
C ILE A 19 -39.31 20.10 11.06
N VAL A 20 -39.09 21.38 11.35
CA VAL A 20 -37.76 22.03 11.29
C VAL A 20 -36.81 21.46 12.34
N GLU A 21 -37.27 21.23 13.57
CA GLU A 21 -36.46 20.58 14.61
C GLU A 21 -36.03 19.17 14.19
N LEU A 22 -36.94 18.39 13.61
CA LEU A 22 -36.61 17.04 13.16
C LEU A 22 -35.62 17.05 11.98
N LEU A 23 -35.75 18.00 11.06
CA LEU A 23 -34.85 18.15 9.92
C LEU A 23 -33.41 18.46 10.36
N ILE A 24 -33.24 19.40 11.29
CA ILE A 24 -31.90 19.75 11.79
C ILE A 24 -31.24 18.54 12.47
N VAL A 25 -32.01 17.76 13.23
CA VAL A 25 -31.49 16.56 13.93
C VAL A 25 -30.97 15.52 12.95
N ILE A 26 -31.70 15.21 11.87
CA ILE A 26 -31.24 14.21 10.90
C ILE A 26 -29.99 14.67 10.14
N VAL A 27 -29.87 15.97 9.86
CA VAL A 27 -28.68 16.55 9.21
C VAL A 27 -27.46 16.43 10.13
N ILE A 28 -27.61 16.78 11.41
CA ILE A 28 -26.52 16.67 12.39
C ILE A 28 -26.09 15.21 12.56
N ILE A 29 -27.03 14.27 12.69
CA ILE A 29 -26.73 12.83 12.80
C ILE A 29 -26.00 12.33 11.54
N GLY A 30 -26.41 12.77 10.34
CA GLY A 30 -25.75 12.39 9.09
C GLY A 30 -24.29 12.85 9.01
N ILE A 31 -24.02 14.10 9.41
CA ILE A 31 -22.65 14.65 9.44
C ILE A 31 -21.78 13.89 10.44
N LEU A 32 -22.29 13.66 11.65
CA LEU A 32 -21.55 12.94 12.70
C LEU A 32 -21.25 11.48 12.30
N ALA A 33 -22.22 10.78 11.68
CA ALA A 33 -22.02 9.41 11.22
C ALA A 33 -20.93 9.28 10.15
N ALA A 34 -20.87 10.22 9.20
CA ALA A 34 -19.85 10.22 8.15
C ALA A 34 -18.43 10.36 8.71
N ILE A 35 -18.22 11.27 9.68
CA ILE A 35 -16.91 11.46 10.34
C ILE A 35 -16.51 10.18 11.11
N VAL A 36 -17.45 9.56 11.81
CA VAL A 36 -17.20 8.33 12.57
C VAL A 36 -16.81 7.16 11.66
N ILE A 37 -17.44 6.98 10.49
CA ILE A 37 -17.11 5.88 9.58
C ILE A 37 -15.66 5.98 9.08
N VAL A 38 -15.23 7.17 8.65
CA VAL A 38 -13.87 7.37 8.12
C VAL A 38 -12.82 7.13 9.21
N SER A 39 -13.05 7.65 10.42
CA SER A 39 -12.15 7.42 11.56
C SER A 39 -12.12 5.98 12.06
N TYR A 40 -13.25 5.27 11.99
CA TYR A 40 -13.34 3.87 12.42
C TYR A 40 -12.52 2.92 11.55
N ILE A 41 -12.46 3.16 10.23
CA ILE A 41 -11.66 2.34 9.30
C ILE A 41 -10.17 2.39 9.67
N GLY A 42 -9.64 3.57 10.02
CA GLY A 42 -8.24 3.72 10.45
C GLY A 42 -7.94 3.02 11.78
N LEU A 43 -8.84 3.12 12.77
CA LEU A 43 -8.67 2.47 14.07
C LEU A 43 -8.75 0.94 13.99
N SER A 44 -9.60 0.40 13.13
CA SER A 44 -9.74 -1.05 12.92
C SER A 44 -8.47 -1.68 12.33
N LYS A 45 -7.84 -1.01 11.36
CA LYS A 45 -6.54 -1.43 10.80
C LYS A 45 -5.45 -1.45 11.88
N LYS A 46 -5.32 -0.36 12.63
CA LYS A 46 -4.33 -0.23 13.71
C LYS A 46 -4.55 -1.26 14.83
N ALA A 47 -5.79 -1.56 15.19
CA ALA A 47 -6.10 -2.59 16.19
C ALA A 47 -5.74 -4.01 15.68
N THR A 48 -5.97 -4.28 14.40
CA THR A 48 -5.59 -5.54 13.77
C THR A 48 -4.06 -5.70 13.72
N GLU A 49 -3.33 -4.66 13.33
CA GLU A 49 -1.86 -4.64 13.34
C GLU A 49 -1.28 -4.83 14.74
N ALA A 50 -1.87 -4.18 15.76
CA ALA A 50 -1.47 -4.36 17.15
C ALA A 50 -1.73 -5.79 17.64
N SER A 51 -2.85 -6.41 17.25
CA SER A 51 -3.15 -7.81 17.57
C SER A 51 -2.15 -8.76 16.90
N LEU A 52 -1.86 -8.56 15.61
CA LEU A 52 -0.91 -9.39 14.87
C LEU A 52 0.50 -9.30 15.44
N THR A 53 0.94 -8.08 15.82
CA THR A 53 2.22 -7.88 16.50
C THR A 53 2.26 -8.63 17.83
N SER A 54 1.18 -8.56 18.62
CA SER A 54 1.08 -9.29 19.90
C SER A 54 1.10 -10.81 19.70
N ASP A 55 0.40 -11.33 18.70
CA ASP A 55 0.35 -12.75 18.39
C ASP A 55 1.72 -13.26 17.93
N LEU A 56 2.42 -12.47 17.12
CA LEU A 56 3.76 -12.80 16.63
C LEU A 56 4.81 -12.74 17.75
N ASP A 57 4.74 -11.74 18.64
CA ASP A 57 5.59 -11.68 19.84
C ASP A 57 5.35 -12.88 20.76
N GLY A 58 4.09 -13.31 20.88
CA GLY A 58 3.70 -14.54 21.58
C GLY A 58 4.37 -15.77 20.96
N ALA A 59 4.23 -15.93 19.64
CA ALA A 59 4.84 -17.04 18.90
C ALA A 59 6.37 -17.05 19.01
N LYS A 60 7.02 -15.88 18.88
CA LYS A 60 8.48 -15.74 19.03
C LYS A 60 8.95 -16.21 20.41
N ARG A 61 8.28 -15.78 21.48
CA ARG A 61 8.62 -16.19 22.86
C ARG A 61 8.55 -17.71 23.00
N GLN A 62 7.55 -18.34 22.39
CA GLN A 62 7.40 -19.80 22.43
C GLN A 62 8.52 -20.52 21.68
N LEU A 63 8.92 -20.02 20.52
CA LEU A 63 10.04 -20.57 19.75
C LEU A 63 11.37 -20.42 20.49
N GLU A 64 11.59 -19.30 21.18
CA GLU A 64 12.79 -19.11 22.03
C GLU A 64 12.80 -20.04 23.25
N LEU A 65 11.64 -20.30 23.86
CA LEU A 65 11.50 -21.31 24.92
C LEU A 65 11.85 -22.71 24.41
N TYR A 66 11.31 -23.09 23.25
CA TYR A 66 11.61 -24.38 22.64
C TYR A 66 13.11 -24.54 22.32
N LYS A 67 13.74 -23.51 21.76
CA LYS A 67 15.19 -23.48 21.50
C LYS A 67 16.01 -23.59 22.78
N THR A 68 15.54 -23.00 23.87
CA THR A 68 16.21 -23.10 25.18
C THR A 68 16.20 -24.54 25.70
N GLU A 69 15.12 -25.30 25.42
CA GLU A 69 14.99 -26.70 25.88
C GLU A 69 15.66 -27.72 24.94
N HIS A 70 15.65 -27.48 23.63
CA HIS A 70 16.07 -28.47 22.61
C HIS A 70 17.30 -28.04 21.79
N GLU A 71 17.95 -26.94 22.18
CA GLU A 71 19.11 -26.29 21.53
C GLU A 71 18.91 -25.90 20.06
N THR A 72 17.73 -26.15 19.50
CA THR A 72 17.38 -25.97 18.09
C THR A 72 15.95 -25.46 17.95
N TYR A 73 15.67 -24.69 16.90
CA TYR A 73 14.30 -24.31 16.57
C TYR A 73 13.54 -25.51 15.97
N PRO A 74 12.20 -25.58 16.13
CA PRO A 74 11.42 -26.69 15.60
C PRO A 74 11.42 -26.68 14.06
N THR A 75 11.76 -27.82 13.46
CA THR A 75 11.82 -27.99 11.99
C THR A 75 10.47 -28.30 11.35
N THR A 76 9.44 -28.51 12.17
CA THR A 76 8.06 -28.80 11.75
C THR A 76 7.09 -28.15 12.72
N MET A 77 6.00 -27.57 12.22
CA MET A 77 4.87 -27.11 13.05
C MET A 77 4.07 -28.32 13.56
N ASP A 78 4.60 -29.03 14.56
CA ASP A 78 3.88 -30.06 15.29
C ASP A 78 3.24 -29.43 16.53
N ALA A 79 1.91 -29.40 16.57
CA ALA A 79 1.12 -28.82 17.67
C ALA A 79 1.42 -29.44 19.04
N ASN A 80 2.05 -30.62 19.08
CA ASN A 80 2.40 -31.33 20.31
C ASN A 80 3.83 -31.04 20.81
N LYS A 81 4.63 -30.25 20.07
CA LYS A 81 6.04 -29.94 20.42
C LYS A 81 6.25 -28.50 20.86
N CYS A 82 5.37 -27.57 20.49
CA CYS A 82 5.37 -26.23 21.08
C CYS A 82 4.63 -26.25 22.43
N PRO A 83 5.13 -25.57 23.48
CA PRO A 83 4.38 -25.39 24.71
C PRO A 83 3.06 -24.69 24.40
N THR A 84 1.92 -25.34 24.58
CA THR A 84 0.63 -24.74 24.22
C THR A 84 0.31 -23.57 25.16
N ASP A 85 0.47 -22.33 24.70
CA ASP A 85 -0.11 -21.17 25.37
C ASP A 85 -1.59 -21.05 24.95
N PRO A 86 -2.55 -21.25 25.87
CA PRO A 86 -3.98 -21.15 25.56
C PRO A 86 -4.43 -19.73 25.15
N SER A 87 -3.57 -18.71 25.25
CA SER A 87 -3.84 -17.36 24.74
C SER A 87 -3.51 -17.18 23.25
N LEU A 88 -2.73 -18.09 22.66
CA LEU A 88 -2.32 -18.01 21.25
C LEU A 88 -3.38 -18.63 20.33
N LYS A 89 -4.26 -17.80 19.76
CA LYS A 89 -5.25 -18.24 18.76
C LYS A 89 -4.74 -18.02 17.35
N LEU A 90 -3.83 -18.88 16.89
CA LEU A 90 -3.46 -18.98 15.47
C LEU A 90 -4.56 -19.69 14.68
N THR A 91 -5.77 -19.11 14.65
CA THR A 91 -6.90 -19.64 13.89
C THR A 91 -7.23 -18.68 12.76
N ARG A 92 -6.34 -18.58 11.77
CA ARG A 92 -6.71 -18.06 10.45
C ARG A 92 -6.19 -19.02 9.38
N SER A 93 -7.10 -19.73 8.75
CA SER A 93 -6.84 -20.69 7.67
C SER A 93 -6.33 -20.05 6.39
N ASP A 94 -6.35 -18.73 6.29
CA ASP A 94 -6.11 -17.99 5.04
C ASP A 94 -4.68 -17.46 4.93
N ILE A 95 -3.81 -17.72 5.92
CA ILE A 95 -2.42 -17.26 5.92
C ILE A 95 -1.49 -18.46 6.04
N THR A 96 -0.89 -18.86 4.92
CA THR A 96 0.25 -19.77 4.89
C THR A 96 1.52 -18.98 5.19
N PHE A 97 2.16 -19.26 6.33
CA PHE A 97 3.49 -18.75 6.64
C PHE A 97 4.53 -19.75 6.11
N GLU A 98 5.32 -19.35 5.12
CA GLU A 98 6.53 -20.07 4.72
C GLU A 98 7.71 -19.57 5.57
N VAL A 99 8.31 -20.45 6.36
CA VAL A 99 9.55 -20.15 7.09
C VAL A 99 10.72 -20.50 6.16
N THR A 100 11.30 -19.50 5.50
CA THR A 100 12.55 -19.65 4.76
C THR A 100 13.71 -19.60 5.75
N SER A 101 14.65 -20.55 5.67
CA SER A 101 15.82 -20.70 6.56
C SER A 101 16.90 -19.63 6.42
N ASP A 102 16.62 -18.56 5.70
CA ASP A 102 17.53 -17.44 5.57
C ASP A 102 17.26 -16.45 6.70
N ASN A 103 18.31 -15.94 7.35
CA ASN A 103 18.25 -14.89 8.36
C ASN A 103 17.68 -13.59 7.76
N VAL A 104 16.38 -13.57 7.47
CA VAL A 104 15.66 -12.39 7.01
C VAL A 104 15.36 -11.56 8.25
N PRO A 105 15.89 -10.32 8.36
CA PRO A 105 15.41 -9.36 9.33
C PRO A 105 13.90 -9.24 9.19
N MET A 106 13.22 -9.36 10.32
CA MET A 106 11.77 -9.43 10.41
C MET A 106 11.16 -8.04 10.11
N THR A 107 11.18 -7.60 8.84
CA THR A 107 10.76 -6.24 8.43
C THR A 107 10.01 -6.18 7.09
N ALA A 108 9.55 -7.30 6.52
CA ALA A 108 8.69 -7.24 5.34
C ALA A 108 7.64 -8.37 5.31
N VAL A 109 6.64 -8.29 6.19
CA VAL A 109 5.29 -8.75 5.80
C VAL A 109 4.63 -7.59 5.09
N ALA A 110 5.05 -7.36 3.83
CA ALA A 110 4.21 -6.58 2.94
C ALA A 110 2.89 -7.35 2.82
N VAL A 111 1.79 -6.74 3.24
CA VAL A 111 0.43 -7.22 2.95
C VAL A 111 0.41 -7.58 1.47
N ASP A 112 0.03 -8.82 1.12
CA ASP A 112 -0.07 -9.26 -0.28
C ASP A 112 -0.80 -8.16 -1.07
N PRO A 113 -0.11 -7.46 -2.01
CA PRO A 113 -0.74 -6.33 -2.67
C PRO A 113 -1.92 -6.87 -3.46
N ASP A 114 -3.07 -6.19 -3.40
CA ASP A 114 -4.17 -6.55 -4.29
C ASP A 114 -3.64 -6.55 -5.75
N TRP A 115 -3.74 -7.67 -6.45
CA TRP A 115 -3.25 -7.81 -7.82
C TRP A 115 -4.35 -7.51 -8.84
N VAL A 116 -3.97 -7.00 -10.01
CA VAL A 116 -4.84 -6.84 -11.19
C VAL A 116 -4.23 -7.56 -12.38
N SER A 117 -5.05 -8.34 -13.11
CA SER A 117 -4.62 -8.97 -14.35
C SER A 117 -4.85 -8.01 -15.51
N ILE A 118 -3.80 -7.72 -16.27
CA ILE A 118 -3.82 -6.85 -17.45
C ILE A 118 -3.10 -7.61 -18.58
N GLY A 119 -3.87 -8.09 -19.55
CA GLY A 119 -3.35 -9.02 -20.55
C GLY A 119 -2.81 -10.30 -19.91
N THR A 120 -1.57 -10.65 -20.23
CA THR A 120 -0.86 -11.81 -19.66
C THR A 120 -0.16 -11.50 -18.33
N GLN A 121 -0.15 -10.24 -17.90
CA GLN A 121 0.61 -9.77 -16.74
C GLN A 121 -0.29 -9.56 -15.52
N LYS A 122 0.29 -9.73 -14.32
CA LYS A 122 -0.38 -9.49 -13.04
C LYS A 122 0.36 -8.41 -12.27
N TRP A 123 -0.24 -7.22 -12.19
CA TRP A 123 0.36 -6.02 -11.62
C TRP A 123 -0.16 -5.74 -10.21
N ALA A 124 0.70 -5.22 -9.34
CA ALA A 124 0.26 -4.68 -8.05
C ALA A 124 -0.65 -3.47 -8.27
N LYS A 125 -1.77 -3.38 -7.52
CA LYS A 125 -2.68 -2.22 -7.58
C LYS A 125 -2.19 -1.02 -6.78
N ALA A 126 -1.26 -1.21 -5.86
CA ALA A 126 -0.65 -0.15 -5.07
C ALA A 126 0.81 0.04 -5.45
N ASN A 127 1.30 1.27 -5.26
CA ASN A 127 2.74 1.53 -5.22
C ASN A 127 3.28 0.93 -3.92
N LEU A 128 4.50 0.39 -3.97
CA LEU A 128 5.11 -0.30 -2.84
C LEU A 128 5.38 0.66 -1.67
N ASP A 129 5.15 0.19 -0.46
CA ASP A 129 5.42 0.90 0.80
C ASP A 129 5.98 -0.10 1.83
N VAL A 130 7.27 -0.35 1.74
CA VAL A 130 8.06 -1.22 2.62
C VAL A 130 9.32 -0.50 3.10
N GLY A 131 9.81 -0.87 4.27
CA GLY A 131 11.02 -0.27 4.85
C GLY A 131 10.78 0.86 5.84
N ILE A 132 11.88 1.46 6.30
CA ILE A 132 11.94 2.49 7.35
C ILE A 132 12.12 3.85 6.68
N MET A 133 11.29 4.83 7.05
CA MET A 133 11.40 6.17 6.48
C MET A 133 12.67 6.86 6.94
N ILE A 134 13.42 7.37 5.97
CA ILE A 134 14.51 8.32 6.17
C ILE A 134 14.16 9.67 5.53
N ALA A 135 14.90 10.72 5.87
CA ALA A 135 14.68 12.03 5.26
C ALA A 135 15.15 12.02 3.79
N GLY A 136 14.41 12.69 2.89
CA GLY A 136 14.74 12.77 1.47
C GLY A 136 16.15 13.33 1.16
N VAL A 137 16.71 14.13 2.07
CA VAL A 137 18.07 14.68 1.98
C VAL A 137 19.18 13.66 2.30
N THR A 138 18.81 12.51 2.86
CA THR A 138 19.72 11.41 3.23
C THR A 138 19.73 10.36 2.14
N THR A 139 20.89 9.83 1.76
CA THR A 139 21.01 8.75 0.77
C THR A 139 20.67 7.40 1.39
N GLN A 140 19.97 6.53 0.64
CA GLN A 140 19.67 5.16 1.05
C GLN A 140 20.91 4.29 0.87
N THR A 141 21.62 4.01 1.96
CA THR A 141 22.94 3.35 1.97
C THR A 141 23.09 2.26 3.03
N ASP A 142 22.09 2.05 3.89
CA ASP A 142 22.14 1.01 4.90
C ASP A 142 21.53 -0.28 4.37
N ASN A 143 22.35 -1.08 3.68
CA ASN A 143 21.94 -2.33 3.04
C ASN A 143 21.44 -3.42 4.02
N SER A 144 21.43 -3.17 5.34
CA SER A 144 20.91 -4.09 6.34
C SER A 144 19.41 -3.93 6.61
N ILE A 145 18.85 -2.80 6.19
CA ILE A 145 17.43 -2.47 6.30
C ILE A 145 16.93 -1.93 4.97
N VAL A 146 15.64 -2.13 4.69
CA VAL A 146 15.03 -1.41 3.56
C VAL A 146 14.74 0.01 4.00
N GLU A 147 15.29 0.99 3.31
CA GLU A 147 15.06 2.41 3.53
C GLU A 147 14.03 2.93 2.54
N LYS A 148 13.25 3.93 2.96
CA LYS A 148 12.24 4.53 2.09
C LYS A 148 12.18 6.05 2.28
N TYR A 149 11.72 6.75 1.27
CA TYR A 149 11.27 8.14 1.44
C TYR A 149 9.75 8.19 1.38
N CYS A 150 9.18 8.94 2.31
CA CYS A 150 7.80 9.39 2.20
C CYS A 150 7.81 10.83 1.74
N TYR A 151 6.89 11.19 0.83
CA TYR A 151 6.84 12.54 0.29
C TYR A 151 6.75 13.58 1.43
N ASP A 152 7.53 14.65 1.34
CA ASP A 152 7.69 15.69 2.38
C ASP A 152 8.18 15.18 3.75
N ASN A 153 8.77 13.97 3.81
CA ASN A 153 9.16 13.27 5.03
C ASN A 153 7.97 13.02 5.98
N ASP A 154 6.79 12.79 5.44
CA ASP A 154 5.57 12.46 6.19
C ASP A 154 5.12 11.03 5.88
N GLU A 155 5.18 10.15 6.88
CA GLU A 155 4.77 8.74 6.78
C GLU A 155 3.33 8.57 6.25
N ALA A 156 2.43 9.52 6.51
CA ALA A 156 1.06 9.46 6.01
C ALA A 156 0.98 9.54 4.47
N ASN A 157 1.95 10.19 3.84
CA ASN A 157 2.06 10.23 2.38
C ASN A 157 2.48 8.87 1.82
N CYS A 158 3.36 8.12 2.48
CA CYS A 158 3.68 6.74 2.09
C CYS A 158 2.44 5.84 2.12
N THR A 159 1.66 5.91 3.21
CA THR A 159 0.42 5.12 3.34
C THR A 159 -0.60 5.43 2.23
N THR A 160 -0.61 6.67 1.74
CA THR A 160 -1.56 7.12 0.72
C THR A 160 -1.08 6.85 -0.69
N TYR A 161 0.17 7.21 -1.02
CA TYR A 161 0.67 7.26 -2.39
C TYR A 161 1.71 6.16 -2.71
N GLY A 162 2.14 5.41 -1.70
CA GLY A 162 3.32 4.57 -1.74
C GLY A 162 4.59 5.35 -1.41
N ALA A 163 5.66 4.61 -1.16
CA ALA A 163 6.96 5.17 -0.86
C ALA A 163 7.78 5.42 -2.14
N LEU A 164 8.91 6.11 -1.96
CA LEU A 164 9.89 6.41 -3.00
C LEU A 164 11.23 5.80 -2.62
N TYR A 165 11.93 5.26 -3.62
CA TYR A 165 13.18 4.52 -3.46
C TYR A 165 14.19 4.96 -4.50
N GLN A 166 15.44 5.11 -4.10
CA GLN A 166 16.58 5.15 -5.01
C GLN A 166 16.67 3.81 -5.73
N TRP A 167 17.24 3.82 -6.95
CA TRP A 167 17.18 2.63 -7.78
C TRP A 167 17.93 1.44 -7.16
N ASP A 168 19.11 1.68 -6.61
CA ASP A 168 19.90 0.65 -5.93
C ASP A 168 19.11 0.04 -4.76
N GLU A 169 18.45 0.90 -3.96
CA GLU A 169 17.59 0.45 -2.86
C GLU A 169 16.42 -0.40 -3.38
N ALA A 170 15.71 0.08 -4.40
CA ALA A 170 14.61 -0.66 -5.02
C ALA A 170 15.07 -2.05 -5.52
N MET A 171 16.21 -2.10 -6.19
CA MET A 171 16.79 -3.33 -6.70
C MET A 171 17.45 -4.19 -5.62
N ASN A 172 17.41 -3.76 -4.35
CA ASN A 172 18.08 -4.41 -3.23
C ASN A 172 19.57 -4.64 -3.54
N TYR A 173 20.20 -3.60 -4.10
CA TYR A 173 21.60 -3.50 -4.51
C TYR A 173 22.05 -4.56 -5.55
N GLY A 174 21.09 -5.16 -6.26
CA GLY A 174 21.34 -6.01 -7.43
C GLY A 174 21.23 -5.25 -8.74
N ASP A 175 21.71 -5.85 -9.82
CA ASP A 175 21.75 -5.25 -11.16
C ASP A 175 21.06 -6.11 -12.24
N SER A 176 20.47 -7.23 -11.83
CA SER A 176 19.80 -8.15 -12.75
C SER A 176 18.40 -7.65 -13.10
N GLU A 177 18.10 -7.52 -14.39
CA GLU A 177 16.72 -7.23 -14.82
C GLU A 177 15.76 -8.32 -14.34
N LYS A 178 14.53 -7.89 -14.00
CA LYS A 178 13.50 -8.75 -13.39
C LYS A 178 13.93 -9.37 -12.06
N ALA A 179 14.92 -8.78 -11.38
CA ALA A 179 15.21 -9.17 -10.01
C ALA A 179 14.00 -8.85 -9.11
N ARG A 180 13.83 -9.67 -8.08
CA ARG A 180 12.85 -9.43 -7.02
C ARG A 180 12.98 -8.03 -6.43
N GLY A 181 14.21 -7.58 -6.19
CA GLY A 181 14.49 -6.35 -5.45
C GLY A 181 13.78 -6.36 -4.10
N ILE A 182 13.17 -5.23 -3.75
CA ILE A 182 12.34 -5.06 -2.54
C ILE A 182 10.90 -5.54 -2.69
N CYS A 183 10.52 -6.11 -3.84
CA CYS A 183 9.17 -6.66 -4.03
C CYS A 183 8.92 -7.91 -3.16
N PRO A 184 7.64 -8.21 -2.85
CA PRO A 184 7.25 -9.43 -2.17
C PRO A 184 7.74 -10.70 -2.87
N VAL A 185 7.88 -11.80 -2.12
CA VAL A 185 8.26 -13.11 -2.68
C VAL A 185 7.26 -13.55 -3.76
N GLY A 186 7.76 -14.10 -4.87
CA GLY A 186 6.97 -14.47 -6.05
C GLY A 186 6.56 -13.28 -6.93
N SER A 187 7.27 -12.16 -6.82
CA SER A 187 7.11 -10.99 -7.67
C SER A 187 8.45 -10.29 -7.87
N HIS A 188 8.53 -9.40 -8.86
CA HIS A 188 9.74 -8.67 -9.21
C HIS A 188 9.47 -7.22 -9.58
N ILE A 189 10.55 -6.44 -9.65
CA ILE A 189 10.49 -5.09 -10.23
C ILE A 189 10.40 -5.24 -11.74
N PRO A 190 9.35 -4.72 -12.40
CA PRO A 190 9.14 -4.95 -13.82
C PRO A 190 10.27 -4.35 -14.66
N SER A 191 10.70 -5.11 -15.67
CA SER A 191 11.65 -4.67 -16.69
C SER A 191 11.07 -3.62 -17.64
N ASP A 192 11.94 -3.06 -18.48
CA ASP A 192 11.50 -2.09 -19.48
C ASP A 192 10.57 -2.74 -20.51
N ASP A 193 10.87 -3.96 -20.92
CA ASP A 193 10.03 -4.72 -21.85
C ASP A 193 8.68 -5.09 -21.23
N GLU A 194 8.60 -5.40 -19.93
CA GLU A 194 7.33 -5.73 -19.28
C GLU A 194 6.37 -4.54 -19.21
N TRP A 195 6.89 -3.36 -18.92
CA TRP A 195 6.10 -2.13 -19.01
C TRP A 195 5.62 -1.87 -20.44
N LYS A 196 6.47 -2.10 -21.46
CA LYS A 196 6.06 -1.96 -22.87
C LYS A 196 4.96 -2.95 -23.26
N ILE A 197 5.00 -4.19 -22.77
CA ILE A 197 3.93 -5.18 -22.98
C ILE A 197 2.59 -4.65 -22.43
N LEU A 198 2.59 -4.07 -21.23
CA LEU A 198 1.40 -3.45 -20.64
C LEU A 198 0.88 -2.30 -21.53
N GLU A 199 1.77 -1.40 -21.95
CA GLU A 199 1.40 -0.22 -22.73
C GLU A 199 0.85 -0.58 -24.11
N ILE A 200 1.41 -1.61 -24.75
CA ILE A 200 0.92 -2.18 -26.01
C ILE A 200 -0.46 -2.82 -25.79
N TYR A 201 -0.65 -3.56 -24.69
CA TYR A 201 -1.95 -4.11 -24.34
C TYR A 201 -3.03 -3.02 -24.16
N LEU A 202 -2.64 -1.86 -23.62
CA LEU A 202 -3.51 -0.69 -23.49
C LEU A 202 -3.64 0.13 -24.78
N GLY A 203 -3.07 -0.32 -25.90
CA GLY A 203 -3.33 0.21 -27.24
C GLY A 203 -2.17 0.96 -27.91
N MET A 204 -0.96 0.99 -27.32
CA MET A 204 0.21 1.47 -28.07
C MET A 204 0.62 0.50 -29.17
N THR A 205 1.17 1.01 -30.27
CA THR A 205 1.95 0.18 -31.21
C THR A 205 3.32 -0.14 -30.64
N GLN A 206 3.99 -1.16 -31.18
CA GLN A 206 5.39 -1.46 -30.82
C GLN A 206 6.30 -0.24 -31.03
N GLU A 207 6.13 0.46 -32.15
CA GLU A 207 6.92 1.66 -32.50
C GLU A 207 6.72 2.79 -31.48
N GLN A 208 5.48 3.01 -31.01
CA GLN A 208 5.20 3.97 -29.95
C GLN A 208 5.81 3.52 -28.62
N ALA A 209 5.72 2.23 -28.29
CA ALA A 209 6.22 1.69 -27.04
C ALA A 209 7.75 1.78 -26.94
N ASP A 210 8.47 1.59 -28.04
CA ASP A 210 9.94 1.66 -28.09
C ASP A 210 10.49 3.10 -28.12
N ALA A 211 9.66 4.10 -28.38
CA ALA A 211 10.07 5.50 -28.37
C ALA A 211 10.44 6.00 -26.95
N GLU A 212 11.31 7.01 -26.88
CA GLU A 212 11.58 7.79 -25.66
C GLU A 212 10.87 9.13 -25.68
N GLY A 213 10.59 9.67 -24.49
CA GLY A 213 9.78 10.88 -24.31
C GLY A 213 8.31 10.56 -24.07
N ASP A 214 7.44 11.54 -24.36
CA ASP A 214 5.98 11.39 -24.30
C ASP A 214 5.47 10.51 -25.44
N ARG A 215 4.76 9.44 -25.08
CA ARG A 215 4.29 8.43 -26.05
C ARG A 215 2.91 7.88 -25.72
N GLY A 216 2.32 7.29 -26.74
CA GLY A 216 0.95 6.79 -26.72
C GLY A 216 -0.09 7.85 -27.00
N THR A 217 -1.34 7.51 -26.74
CA THR A 217 -2.52 8.33 -27.01
C THR A 217 -3.30 8.65 -25.76
N ASP A 218 -3.47 7.67 -24.87
CA ASP A 218 -4.33 7.76 -23.69
C ASP A 218 -3.92 6.79 -22.58
N GLN A 219 -2.78 6.10 -22.71
CA GLN A 219 -2.35 5.06 -21.78
C GLN A 219 -2.16 5.61 -20.36
N ALA A 220 -1.73 6.86 -20.20
CA ALA A 220 -1.68 7.45 -18.86
C ALA A 220 -3.06 7.66 -18.24
N VAL A 221 -4.09 7.98 -19.04
CA VAL A 221 -5.49 8.04 -18.56
C VAL A 221 -5.95 6.65 -18.13
N GLN A 222 -5.66 5.63 -18.93
CA GLN A 222 -6.07 4.26 -18.64
C GLN A 222 -5.41 3.68 -17.38
N MET A 223 -4.15 4.05 -17.09
CA MET A 223 -3.37 3.57 -15.94
C MET A 223 -3.71 4.24 -14.61
N ARG A 224 -4.16 5.50 -14.62
CA ARG A 224 -4.47 6.28 -13.40
C ARG A 224 -5.70 5.75 -12.67
N THR A 225 -5.89 6.25 -11.44
CA THR A 225 -7.10 5.97 -10.64
C THR A 225 -8.38 6.27 -11.41
N GLY A 226 -9.26 5.27 -11.50
CA GLY A 226 -10.52 5.36 -12.27
C GLY A 226 -10.36 5.11 -13.77
N GLY A 227 -9.15 4.86 -14.25
CA GLY A 227 -8.88 4.44 -15.63
C GLY A 227 -9.31 2.99 -15.91
N THR A 228 -9.31 2.62 -17.19
CA THR A 228 -9.82 1.32 -17.68
C THR A 228 -8.92 0.13 -17.37
N SER A 229 -7.61 0.36 -17.12
CA SER A 229 -6.66 -0.73 -16.89
C SER A 229 -6.86 -1.44 -15.54
N GLY A 230 -7.49 -0.78 -14.57
CA GLY A 230 -7.59 -1.26 -13.19
C GLY A 230 -6.28 -1.15 -12.39
N LEU A 231 -5.20 -0.62 -12.98
CA LEU A 231 -3.92 -0.41 -12.32
C LEU A 231 -4.04 0.64 -11.20
N ASN A 232 -4.85 1.68 -11.41
CA ASN A 232 -5.14 2.73 -10.43
C ASN A 232 -3.87 3.35 -9.82
N VAL A 233 -2.93 3.76 -10.69
CA VAL A 233 -1.68 4.36 -10.21
C VAL A 233 -1.95 5.72 -9.56
N LEU A 234 -1.46 5.88 -8.33
CA LEU A 234 -1.54 7.11 -7.56
C LEU A 234 -0.31 8.01 -7.80
N SER A 235 -0.56 9.31 -7.90
CA SER A 235 0.44 10.36 -8.15
C SER A 235 1.25 10.71 -6.90
N GLY A 236 2.25 9.88 -6.58
CA GLY A 236 3.14 10.05 -5.42
C GLY A 236 4.29 11.05 -5.59
N GLY A 237 4.41 11.71 -6.74
CA GLY A 237 5.53 12.58 -7.05
C GLY A 237 6.85 11.82 -7.16
N TYR A 238 7.94 12.51 -6.84
CA TYR A 238 9.29 11.95 -6.73
C TYR A 238 10.17 12.80 -5.82
N VAL A 239 11.34 12.27 -5.46
CA VAL A 239 12.42 13.04 -4.83
C VAL A 239 13.66 13.05 -5.73
N ALA A 240 14.31 14.19 -5.86
CA ALA A 240 15.56 14.33 -6.58
C ALA A 240 16.47 15.31 -5.84
N PHE A 241 17.73 14.93 -5.61
CA PHE A 241 18.72 15.75 -4.90
C PHE A 241 18.22 16.30 -3.55
N GLY A 242 17.43 15.50 -2.82
CA GLY A 242 16.84 15.86 -1.53
C GLY A 242 15.56 16.69 -1.57
N GLY A 243 15.12 17.13 -2.75
CA GLY A 243 13.88 17.88 -2.93
C GLY A 243 12.73 17.01 -3.43
N PHE A 244 11.58 17.08 -2.75
CA PHE A 244 10.33 16.46 -3.19
C PHE A 244 9.62 17.34 -4.22
N SER A 245 8.99 16.74 -5.23
CA SER A 245 8.30 17.48 -6.28
C SER A 245 7.11 16.73 -6.86
N ASN A 246 6.12 17.49 -7.32
CA ASN A 246 5.01 17.01 -8.15
C ASN A 246 4.07 15.96 -7.51
N LEU A 247 3.91 15.98 -6.18
CA LEU A 247 2.84 15.22 -5.51
C LEU A 247 1.47 15.56 -6.12
N SER A 248 0.60 14.56 -6.25
CA SER A 248 -0.73 14.67 -6.86
C SER A 248 -0.73 15.10 -8.33
N TRP A 249 0.43 15.32 -8.94
CA TRP A 249 0.56 15.69 -10.34
C TRP A 249 1.07 14.50 -11.15
N VAL A 250 2.24 13.96 -10.80
CA VAL A 250 2.84 12.81 -11.50
C VAL A 250 3.09 11.64 -10.55
N THR A 251 3.32 10.47 -11.13
CA THR A 251 4.02 9.37 -10.47
C THR A 251 5.17 8.94 -11.36
N SER A 252 6.36 8.83 -10.78
CA SER A 252 7.51 8.24 -11.45
C SER A 252 7.69 6.81 -10.93
N LEU A 253 7.86 5.86 -11.85
CA LEU A 253 7.89 4.43 -11.57
C LEU A 253 9.18 3.82 -12.12
N TRP A 254 9.95 3.16 -11.26
CA TRP A 254 11.16 2.48 -11.69
C TRP A 254 10.88 1.28 -12.58
N SER A 255 11.79 1.08 -13.54
CA SER A 255 12.04 -0.19 -14.21
C SER A 255 13.23 -0.88 -13.54
N SER A 256 13.30 -2.21 -13.61
CA SER A 256 14.53 -2.95 -13.27
C SER A 256 15.63 -2.82 -14.33
N ALA A 257 15.32 -2.23 -15.48
CA ALA A 257 16.25 -2.08 -16.60
C ALA A 257 17.11 -0.82 -16.43
N GLY A 258 18.41 -0.99 -16.59
CA GLY A 258 19.36 0.08 -16.37
C GLY A 258 20.75 -0.26 -16.87
N VAL A 259 21.55 0.79 -17.10
CA VAL A 259 22.94 0.65 -17.52
C VAL A 259 23.78 1.64 -16.72
N TYR A 260 24.74 1.11 -15.96
CA TYR A 260 25.55 1.89 -15.02
C TYR A 260 24.67 2.62 -13.99
N SER A 261 24.70 3.95 -13.97
CA SER A 261 23.97 4.80 -13.02
C SER A 261 22.69 5.40 -13.58
N TYR A 262 22.26 4.99 -14.78
CA TYR A 262 21.05 5.49 -15.45
C TYR A 262 20.07 4.36 -15.70
N ASN A 263 18.86 4.51 -15.16
CA ASN A 263 17.85 3.46 -15.15
C ASN A 263 16.55 3.95 -15.76
N TYR A 264 15.88 3.06 -16.48
CA TYR A 264 14.62 3.39 -17.12
C TYR A 264 13.52 3.63 -16.09
N PHE A 265 12.69 4.63 -16.35
CA PHE A 265 11.51 4.91 -15.56
C PHE A 265 10.35 5.34 -16.45
N ARG A 266 9.14 5.21 -15.93
CA ARG A 266 7.91 5.73 -16.52
C ARG A 266 7.41 6.86 -15.67
N GLN A 267 6.94 7.92 -16.29
CA GLN A 267 6.17 8.94 -15.60
C GLN A 267 4.76 9.00 -16.16
N ILE A 268 3.79 8.78 -15.27
CA ILE A 268 2.38 8.94 -15.60
C ILE A 268 2.01 10.36 -15.20
N THR A 269 1.79 11.19 -16.21
CA THR A 269 1.45 12.62 -16.05
C THR A 269 -0.07 12.82 -16.02
N PRO A 270 -0.56 14.03 -15.73
CA PRO A 270 -1.97 14.34 -15.88
C PRO A 270 -2.45 14.31 -17.34
N GLY A 271 -1.53 14.44 -18.29
CA GLY A 271 -1.80 14.33 -19.72
C GLY A 271 -2.17 12.91 -20.15
N GLU A 272 -2.32 12.71 -21.44
CA GLU A 272 -2.81 11.44 -21.98
C GLU A 272 -1.68 10.43 -22.23
N THR A 273 -0.46 10.93 -22.43
CA THR A 273 0.75 10.17 -22.74
C THR A 273 1.46 9.65 -21.50
N VAL A 274 2.17 8.54 -21.68
CA VAL A 274 3.17 8.05 -20.71
C VAL A 274 4.53 8.56 -21.14
N TYR A 275 5.28 9.15 -20.21
CA TYR A 275 6.66 9.56 -20.47
C TYR A 275 7.62 8.41 -20.12
N ARG A 276 8.59 8.11 -20.99
CA ARG A 276 9.66 7.12 -20.75
C ARG A 276 11.01 7.73 -21.02
N HIS A 277 11.93 7.60 -20.07
CA HIS A 277 13.31 8.02 -20.21
C HIS A 277 14.19 7.28 -19.19
N GLN A 278 15.49 7.55 -19.20
CA GLN A 278 16.40 7.16 -18.13
C GLN A 278 16.57 8.29 -17.10
N ALA A 279 16.72 7.93 -15.83
CA ALA A 279 17.04 8.86 -14.75
C ALA A 279 18.25 8.36 -13.95
N ASP A 280 18.91 9.28 -13.27
CA ASP A 280 20.01 8.97 -12.37
C ASP A 280 19.52 8.09 -11.20
N SER A 281 20.33 7.11 -10.81
CA SER A 281 20.01 6.13 -9.74
C SER A 281 19.73 6.80 -8.39
N SER A 282 20.23 8.02 -8.18
CA SER A 282 20.02 8.80 -6.95
C SER A 282 18.62 9.39 -6.82
N PHE A 283 17.78 9.31 -7.85
CA PHE A 283 16.40 9.81 -7.80
C PHE A 283 15.55 8.81 -7.01
N GLY A 284 14.60 9.30 -6.22
CA GLY A 284 13.65 8.45 -5.53
C GLY A 284 12.31 8.39 -6.26
N PHE A 285 12.01 7.24 -6.85
CA PHE A 285 10.75 6.96 -7.55
C PHE A 285 9.98 5.82 -6.88
N SER A 286 8.69 5.73 -7.17
CA SER A 286 7.87 4.62 -6.69
C SER A 286 8.21 3.32 -7.40
N VAL A 287 7.89 2.20 -6.75
CA VAL A 287 7.99 0.86 -7.32
C VAL A 287 6.59 0.26 -7.42
N ARG A 288 6.31 -0.44 -8.51
CA ARG A 288 5.07 -1.21 -8.68
C ARG A 288 5.41 -2.60 -9.19
N CYS A 289 5.26 -3.58 -8.31
CA CYS A 289 5.71 -4.94 -8.55
C CYS A 289 4.85 -5.69 -9.58
N LEU A 290 5.47 -6.65 -10.27
CA LEU A 290 4.83 -7.58 -11.19
C LEU A 290 4.96 -9.01 -10.65
N LYS A 291 3.87 -9.79 -10.66
CA LYS A 291 3.86 -11.17 -10.16
C LYS A 291 4.44 -12.14 -11.20
N ASP A 292 5.19 -13.13 -10.72
CA ASP A 292 5.80 -14.21 -11.53
C ASP A 292 4.74 -15.19 -12.11
#